data_AF-A0A5R8NWS2-F1
#
_entry.id   AF-A0A5R8NWS2-F1
#
_cell.length_a   1.000
_cell.length_b   1.000
_cell.length_c   1.000
_cell.angle_alpha   90.00
_cell.angle_beta   90.00
_cell.angle_gamma   90.00
#
_symmetry.space_group_name_H-M   'P 1'
#
loop_
_entity.id
_entity.type
_entity.pdbx_description
1 polymer ?
#
loop_
_entity_poly.entity_id
_entity_poly.type
_entity_poly.pdbx_seq_one_letter_code
_entity_poly.pdbx_strand_id
1 'polypeptide(L)'
;MEAYAFLESVLDGVGAYRIESWPQVAPVRPEPRVDDVVTSLRLEQRRSMGFLDPVEDALYVTAGLRRLGFPATFHLGRETVPATSPAGFYAWVECDSEVVSTSLPVKETYLQVHQS
;
A
#
# COMPACT_ATOMS: atom_id res chain seq x y z
N MET A 1 -3.44 -1.54 -15.70
CA MET A 1 -4.39 -2.66 -15.69
C MET A 1 -4.04 -3.74 -14.66
N GLU A 2 -2.78 -4.06 -14.38
CA GLU A 2 -2.49 -5.19 -13.49
C GLU A 2 -2.53 -4.88 -11.97
N ALA A 3 -2.17 -3.66 -11.52
CA ALA A 3 -2.32 -3.25 -10.11
C ALA A 3 -3.79 -3.22 -9.67
N TYR A 4 -4.65 -2.77 -10.57
CA TYR A 4 -6.11 -2.86 -10.46
C TYR A 4 -6.56 -4.31 -10.27
N ALA A 5 -6.16 -5.21 -11.17
CA ALA A 5 -6.51 -6.63 -11.08
C ALA A 5 -6.03 -7.29 -9.78
N PHE A 6 -4.87 -6.87 -9.26
CA PHE A 6 -4.41 -7.34 -7.94
C PHE A 6 -5.33 -6.87 -6.82
N LEU A 7 -5.67 -5.57 -6.78
CA LEU A 7 -6.57 -5.04 -5.75
C LEU A 7 -7.93 -5.76 -5.77
N GLU A 8 -8.52 -5.92 -6.95
CA GLU A 8 -9.76 -6.71 -7.11
C GLU A 8 -9.61 -8.15 -6.62
N SER A 9 -8.45 -8.78 -6.85
CA SER A 9 -8.22 -10.17 -6.47
C SER A 9 -8.09 -10.39 -4.96
N VAL A 10 -7.71 -9.37 -4.19
CA VAL A 10 -7.49 -9.49 -2.74
C VAL A 10 -8.70 -9.08 -1.91
N LEU A 11 -9.68 -8.38 -2.49
CA LEU A 11 -10.96 -8.09 -1.84
C LEU A 11 -11.81 -9.36 -1.79
N ASP A 12 -12.09 -9.86 -0.58
CA ASP A 12 -13.19 -10.79 -0.41
C ASP A 12 -14.51 -10.04 -0.44
N GLY A 13 -15.56 -10.65 -0.99
CA GLY A 13 -16.89 -10.02 -1.17
C GLY A 13 -17.59 -9.64 0.13
N VAL A 14 -16.92 -9.74 1.28
CA VAL A 14 -17.39 -9.40 2.62
C VAL A 14 -16.62 -8.22 3.24
N GLY A 15 -15.71 -7.59 2.48
CA GLY A 15 -14.99 -6.38 2.88
C GLY A 15 -13.70 -6.65 3.68
N ALA A 16 -13.18 -7.88 3.65
CA ALA A 16 -11.87 -8.22 4.17
C ALA A 16 -10.85 -8.46 3.04
N TYR A 17 -9.57 -8.30 3.35
CA TYR A 17 -8.48 -8.46 2.40
C TYR A 17 -7.75 -9.79 2.64
N ARG A 18 -7.61 -10.61 1.60
CA ARG A 18 -6.82 -11.84 1.62
C ARG A 18 -5.71 -11.78 0.59
N ILE A 19 -4.47 -11.75 1.07
CA ILE A 19 -3.27 -11.71 0.22
C ILE A 19 -2.57 -13.06 0.31
N GLU A 20 -2.77 -13.91 -0.70
CA GLU A 20 -2.08 -15.21 -0.77
C GLU A 20 -0.67 -15.08 -1.34
N SER A 21 -0.48 -14.16 -2.29
CA SER A 21 0.83 -13.88 -2.88
C SER A 21 0.91 -12.45 -3.38
N TRP A 22 2.06 -11.81 -3.15
CA TRP A 22 2.37 -10.52 -3.72
C TRP A 22 2.88 -10.66 -5.16
N PRO A 23 2.66 -9.65 -6.03
CA PRO A 23 3.36 -9.56 -7.29
C PRO A 23 4.86 -9.67 -7.09
N GLN A 24 5.50 -10.51 -7.90
CA GLN A 24 6.94 -10.69 -7.87
C GLN A 24 7.63 -9.41 -8.34
N VAL A 25 8.79 -9.13 -7.74
CA VAL A 25 9.59 -7.95 -8.08
C VAL A 25 10.18 -8.15 -9.48
N ALA A 26 9.88 -7.23 -10.40
CA ALA A 26 10.44 -7.27 -11.76
C ALA A 26 11.94 -6.89 -11.77
N PRO A 27 12.75 -7.40 -12.70
CA PRO A 27 14.16 -7.05 -12.79
C PRO A 27 14.37 -5.56 -13.14
N VAL A 28 15.34 -4.95 -12.47
CA VAL A 28 15.64 -3.50 -12.43
C VAL A 28 15.93 -2.92 -13.83
N ARG A 29 15.30 -1.78 -14.13
CA ARG A 29 15.59 -0.87 -15.27
C ARG A 29 16.20 0.42 -14.71
N PRO A 30 16.89 1.27 -15.52
CA PRO A 30 17.42 2.55 -15.02
C PRO A 30 16.36 3.34 -14.25
N GLU A 31 16.65 3.67 -13.00
CA GLU A 31 15.61 3.87 -11.97
C GLU A 31 15.05 5.29 -11.97
N PRO A 32 13.73 5.48 -12.19
CA PRO A 32 13.04 6.68 -11.74
C PRO A 32 13.06 6.73 -10.20
N ARG A 33 13.07 7.94 -9.62
CA ARG A 33 12.98 8.09 -8.16
C ARG A 33 11.67 7.49 -7.66
N VAL A 34 11.70 6.76 -6.55
CA VAL A 34 10.52 6.10 -5.97
C VAL A 34 9.36 7.09 -5.76
N ASP A 35 9.67 8.32 -5.34
CA ASP A 35 8.68 9.41 -5.17
C ASP A 35 7.93 9.75 -6.46
N ASP A 36 8.64 9.78 -7.60
CA ASP A 36 8.08 10.08 -8.91
C ASP A 36 7.16 8.92 -9.37
N VAL A 37 7.55 7.69 -9.04
CA VAL A 37 6.76 6.49 -9.33
C VAL A 37 5.50 6.45 -8.48
N VAL A 38 5.60 6.69 -7.17
CA VAL A 38 4.45 6.78 -6.26
C VAL A 38 3.47 7.85 -6.76
N THR A 39 3.99 9.02 -7.14
CA THR A 39 3.16 10.10 -7.69
C THR A 39 2.44 9.68 -8.96
N SER A 40 3.14 9.02 -9.89
CA SER A 40 2.57 8.51 -11.14
C SER A 40 1.50 7.44 -10.89
N LEU A 41 1.76 6.50 -9.98
CA LEU A 41 0.80 5.48 -9.57
C LEU A 41 -0.48 6.11 -9.00
N ARG A 42 -0.36 7.13 -8.14
CA ARG A 42 -1.50 7.84 -7.57
C ARG A 42 -2.31 8.60 -8.62
N LEU A 43 -1.65 9.18 -9.63
CA LEU A 43 -2.36 9.83 -10.74
C LEU A 43 -3.15 8.82 -11.57
N GLU A 44 -2.55 7.68 -11.89
CA GLU A 44 -3.21 6.61 -12.64
C GLU A 44 -4.33 5.94 -11.85
N GLN A 45 -4.13 5.69 -10.55
CA GLN A 45 -5.18 5.26 -9.61
C GLN A 45 -6.38 6.20 -9.67
N ARG A 46 -6.16 7.52 -9.49
CA ARG A 46 -7.25 8.50 -9.49
C ARG A 46 -8.02 8.55 -10.81
N ARG A 47 -7.32 8.38 -11.93
CA ARG A 47 -7.94 8.34 -13.26
C ARG A 47 -8.77 7.09 -13.49
N SER A 48 -8.36 5.95 -12.93
CA SER A 48 -8.95 4.64 -13.21
C SER A 48 -10.00 4.19 -12.18
N MET A 49 -9.79 4.52 -10.90
CA MET A 49 -10.60 4.04 -9.78
C MET A 49 -11.15 5.17 -8.90
N GLY A 50 -10.75 6.42 -9.13
CA GLY A 50 -11.07 7.53 -8.25
C GLY A 50 -10.28 7.50 -6.95
N PHE A 51 -10.88 7.98 -5.86
CA PHE A 51 -10.25 7.99 -4.54
C PHE A 51 -10.52 6.67 -3.83
N LEU A 52 -9.43 5.98 -3.48
CA LEU A 52 -9.47 4.75 -2.70
C LEU A 52 -9.42 5.07 -1.20
N ASP A 53 -9.88 4.14 -0.38
CA ASP A 53 -9.62 4.24 1.06
C ASP A 53 -8.12 4.08 1.37
N PRO A 54 -7.65 4.49 2.56
CA PRO A 54 -6.23 4.43 2.92
C PRO A 54 -5.57 3.06 2.78
N VAL A 55 -6.29 1.97 3.04
CA VAL A 55 -5.78 0.60 2.96
C VAL A 55 -5.68 0.18 1.50
N GLU A 56 -6.75 0.40 0.73
CA GLU A 56 -6.78 0.13 -0.71
C GLU A 56 -5.69 0.91 -1.48
N ASP A 57 -5.49 2.18 -1.11
CA ASP A 57 -4.46 3.06 -1.68
C ASP A 57 -3.05 2.50 -1.42
N ALA A 58 -2.76 2.07 -0.18
CA ALA A 58 -1.50 1.47 0.18
C ALA A 58 -1.27 0.10 -0.51
N LEU A 59 -2.32 -0.72 -0.65
CA LEU A 59 -2.27 -1.99 -1.40
C LEU A 59 -1.95 -1.73 -2.87
N TYR A 60 -2.62 -0.76 -3.49
CA TYR A 60 -2.40 -0.39 -4.89
C TYR A 60 -0.96 0.09 -5.13
N VAL A 61 -0.47 1.00 -4.28
CA VAL A 61 0.89 1.54 -4.39
C VAL A 61 1.94 0.44 -4.21
N THR A 62 1.78 -0.43 -3.20
CA THR A 62 2.70 -1.56 -2.97
C THR A 62 2.76 -2.48 -4.19
N ALA A 63 1.59 -2.86 -4.72
CA ALA A 63 1.52 -3.73 -5.90
C ALA A 63 2.10 -3.07 -7.16
N GLY A 64 1.89 -1.77 -7.34
CA GLY A 64 2.46 -1.00 -8.45
C GLY A 64 3.98 -0.91 -8.38
N LEU A 65 4.52 -0.59 -7.20
CA LEU A 65 5.97 -0.50 -6.96
C LEU A 65 6.67 -1.84 -7.20
N ARG A 66 6.15 -2.95 -6.63
CA ARG A 66 6.72 -4.29 -6.82
C ARG A 66 6.77 -4.70 -8.29
N ARG A 67 5.71 -4.43 -9.04
CA ARG A 67 5.68 -4.69 -10.50
C ARG A 67 6.69 -3.89 -11.28
N LEU A 68 7.07 -2.72 -10.80
CA LEU A 68 8.08 -1.85 -11.41
C LEU A 68 9.51 -2.17 -10.95
N GLY A 69 9.68 -3.16 -10.08
CA GLY A 69 10.98 -3.63 -9.61
C GLY A 69 11.44 -3.06 -8.28
N PHE A 70 10.60 -2.26 -7.61
CA PHE A 70 10.91 -1.72 -6.29
C PHE A 70 10.60 -2.75 -5.20
N PRO A 71 11.47 -2.96 -4.20
CA PRO A 71 11.26 -3.89 -3.10
C PRO A 71 10.29 -3.33 -2.05
N ALA A 72 9.09 -2.93 -2.49
CA ALA A 72 8.11 -2.29 -1.62
C ALA A 72 7.38 -3.30 -0.72
N THR A 73 7.14 -2.91 0.53
CA THR A 73 6.40 -3.67 1.54
C THR A 73 5.17 -2.90 1.99
N PHE A 74 4.08 -3.64 2.20
CA PHE A 74 2.84 -3.11 2.75
C PHE A 74 2.83 -3.31 4.26
N HIS A 75 2.40 -2.28 4.97
CA HIS A 75 2.28 -2.31 6.41
C HIS A 75 0.90 -1.84 6.84
N LEU A 76 0.35 -2.52 7.85
CA LEU A 76 -0.89 -2.15 8.51
C LEU A 76 -0.62 -2.02 10.01
N GLY A 77 -1.00 -0.88 10.57
CA GLY A 77 -0.91 -0.56 11.97
C GLY A 77 -2.28 -0.30 12.57
N ARG A 78 -2.44 -0.65 13.84
CA ARG A 78 -3.60 -0.26 14.64
C ARG A 78 -3.24 0.93 15.51
N GLU A 79 -4.14 1.91 15.59
CA GLU A 79 -4.07 2.95 16.62
C GLU A 79 -3.95 2.35 18.02
N THR A 80 -3.03 2.89 18.81
CA THR A 80 -2.92 2.55 20.23
C THR A 80 -3.93 3.32 21.08
N VAL A 81 -4.47 4.43 20.57
CA VAL A 81 -5.46 5.29 21.26
C VAL A 81 -6.57 5.68 20.29
N PRO A 82 -7.87 5.47 20.65
CA PRO A 82 -8.34 4.85 21.88
C PRO A 82 -7.99 3.35 21.94
N ALA A 83 -7.66 2.85 23.14
CA ALA A 83 -7.36 1.42 23.33
C ALA A 83 -8.59 0.53 23.04
N THR A 84 -9.78 1.07 23.26
CA THR A 84 -11.08 0.48 22.96
C THR A 84 -11.68 1.03 21.67
N SER A 85 -12.49 0.20 21.00
CA SER A 85 -13.13 0.52 19.72
C SER A 85 -13.92 1.84 19.72
N PRO A 86 -13.93 2.59 18.60
CA PRO A 86 -13.20 2.30 17.36
C PRO A 86 -11.77 2.86 17.41
N ALA A 87 -10.78 1.96 17.41
CA ALA A 87 -9.39 2.30 17.11
C ALA A 87 -9.21 2.18 15.59
N GLY A 88 -8.67 3.22 14.95
CA GLY A 88 -8.43 3.25 13.52
C GLY A 88 -7.34 2.27 13.08
N PHE A 89 -7.39 1.90 11.80
CA PHE A 89 -6.29 1.24 11.12
C PHE A 89 -5.59 2.23 10.19
N TYR A 90 -4.27 2.10 10.11
CA TYR A 90 -3.42 2.91 9.26
C TYR A 90 -2.54 2.04 8.40
N ALA A 91 -2.51 2.36 7.11
CA ALA A 91 -1.68 1.68 6.15
C ALA A 91 -0.58 2.62 5.61
N TRP A 92 0.60 2.06 5.41
CA TRP A 92 1.72 2.73 4.77
C TRP A 92 2.52 1.74 3.90
N VAL A 93 3.35 2.31 3.03
CA VAL A 93 4.23 1.58 2.13
C VAL A 93 5.66 1.98 2.40
N GLU A 94 6.53 0.99 2.61
CA GLU A 94 7.96 1.19 2.69
C GLU A 94 8.64 0.69 1.43
N CYS A 95 9.73 1.33 1.04
CA CYS A 95 10.67 0.85 0.04
C CYS A 95 12.07 1.12 0.57
N ASP A 96 12.94 0.10 0.59
CA ASP A 96 14.28 0.20 1.19
C ASP A 96 14.28 0.74 2.63
N SER A 97 13.27 0.35 3.43
CA SER A 97 13.05 0.79 4.83
C SER A 97 12.66 2.26 5.01
N GLU A 98 12.37 2.98 3.92
CA GLU A 98 11.88 4.36 3.95
C GLU A 98 10.38 4.39 3.65
N VAL A 99 9.62 5.19 4.40
CA VAL A 99 8.18 5.37 4.16
C VAL A 99 7.99 6.22 2.90
N VAL A 100 7.53 5.61 1.81
CA VAL A 100 7.33 6.27 0.51
C VAL A 100 5.89 6.67 0.24
N SER A 101 4.95 6.11 1.01
CA SER A 101 3.54 6.44 0.90
C SER A 101 2.83 6.19 2.22
N THR A 102 2.10 7.19 2.71
CA THR A 102 1.28 7.07 3.91
C THR A 102 0.04 7.96 3.78
N SER A 103 -1.07 7.50 4.33
CA SER A 103 -2.33 8.27 4.40
C SER A 103 -2.30 9.33 5.51
N LEU A 104 -1.42 9.19 6.50
CA LEU A 104 -1.29 10.08 7.66
C LEU A 104 0.16 10.21 8.12
N PRO A 105 0.53 11.23 8.92
CA PRO A 105 1.90 11.38 9.42
C PRO A 105 2.27 10.14 10.25
N VAL A 106 3.22 9.33 9.77
CA VAL A 106 3.76 8.20 10.54
C VAL A 106 4.65 8.78 11.64
N LYS A 107 4.04 9.11 12.79
CA LYS A 107 4.76 9.40 14.02
C LYS A 107 4.39 8.31 15.03
N GLU A 108 5.26 7.31 15.18
CA GLU A 108 5.50 6.44 16.36
C GLU A 108 4.34 6.08 17.31
N THR A 109 3.08 6.05 16.86
CA THR A 109 1.91 5.83 17.74
C THR A 109 1.07 4.64 17.31
N TYR A 110 1.67 3.67 16.63
CA TYR A 110 0.97 2.55 16.01
C TYR A 110 1.62 1.22 16.36
N LEU A 111 0.79 0.23 16.69
CA LEU A 111 1.23 -1.16 16.75
C LEU A 111 1.08 -1.74 15.35
N GLN A 112 2.20 -2.06 14.69
CA GLN A 112 2.17 -2.81 13.44
C GLN A 112 1.51 -4.17 13.70
N VAL A 113 0.44 -4.45 12.98
CA VAL A 113 -0.31 -5.71 13.07
C VAL A 113 -0.03 -6.62 11.88
N HIS A 114 0.47 -6.06 10.77
CA HIS A 114 0.82 -6.81 9.57
C HIS A 114 1.94 -6.12 8.78
N GLN A 115 2.83 -6.93 8.22
CA GLN A 115 3.86 -6.54 7.26
C GLN A 115 4.02 -7.65 6.22
N SER A 116 4.13 -7.30 4.93
CA SER A 116 4.34 -8.27 3.85
C SER A 116 4.86 -7.65 2.56
#